data_AF-A0A2K3MT59-F1
#
_entry.id   AF-A0A2K3MT59-F1
#
_cell.length_a   1.000
_cell.length_b   1.000
_cell.length_c   1.000
_cell.angle_alpha   90.00
_cell.angle_beta   90.00
_cell.angle_gamma   90.00
#
_symmetry.space_group_name_H-M   'P 1'
#
loop_
_entity.id
_entity.type
_entity.pdbx_description
1 polymer ?
#
loop_
_entity_poly.entity_id
_entity_poly.type
_entity_poly.pdbx_seq_one_letter_code
_entity_poly.pdbx_strand_id
1 'polypeptide(L)'
;MSLQVESKLKARLVAKGFLQKEGIDYDEVFAPVTRMETIRLVNYIANLNNWPMYQMDVKSAFLNGPIDEEVYVAQPPGYEVKGQESKVYKLKKALYGLKQALRAWNKRIDKFLNEIGFVKCITEHGMYVKKDAAKGIIVICLYVEDLLITGSNEIIH
;
A
#
# COMPACT_ATOMS: atom_id res chain seq x y z
N MET A 1 -1.16 7.68 41.13
CA MET A 1 -0.96 8.29 39.81
C MET A 1 -1.67 7.40 38.80
N SER A 2 -2.91 7.75 38.47
CA SER A 2 -3.77 7.01 37.55
C SER A 2 -3.28 7.21 36.11
N LEU A 3 -2.81 6.13 35.49
CA LEU A 3 -2.64 6.11 34.03
C LEU A 3 -4.04 6.10 33.40
N GLN A 4 -4.56 7.28 33.06
CA GLN A 4 -5.64 7.37 32.08
C GLN A 4 -5.08 6.87 30.75
N VAL A 5 -5.35 5.62 30.41
CA VAL A 5 -5.25 5.15 29.03
C VAL A 5 -6.37 5.86 28.28
N GLU A 6 -6.04 6.95 27.61
CA GLU A 6 -6.95 7.64 26.71
C GLU A 6 -7.29 6.67 25.57
N SER A 7 -8.51 6.13 25.55
CA SER A 7 -8.98 5.24 24.49
C SER A 7 -9.21 6.06 23.23
N LYS A 8 -8.17 6.19 22.40
CA LYS A 8 -8.29 6.88 21.11
C LYS A 8 -9.23 6.10 20.19
N LEU A 9 -10.47 6.57 20.08
CA LEU A 9 -11.44 6.02 19.14
C LEU A 9 -10.92 6.19 17.70
N LYS A 10 -10.83 5.07 16.97
CA LYS A 10 -10.41 5.08 15.57
C LYS A 10 -11.65 5.04 14.69
N ALA A 11 -11.81 6.06 13.85
CA ALA A 11 -12.76 6.06 12.76
C ALA A 11 -12.01 6.15 11.42
N ARG A 12 -12.58 5.61 10.36
CA ARG A 12 -12.06 5.74 8.99
C ARG A 12 -13.17 6.21 8.08
N LEU A 13 -12.85 7.15 7.21
CA LEU A 13 -13.72 7.48 6.08
C LEU A 13 -13.53 6.40 5.02
N VAL A 14 -14.61 5.68 4.70
CA VAL A 14 -14.62 4.59 3.72
C VAL A 14 -15.62 4.95 2.63
N ALA A 15 -15.15 5.00 1.38
CA ALA A 15 -15.99 5.20 0.22
C ALA A 15 -16.89 3.98 -0.02
N LYS A 16 -18.10 4.21 -0.51
CA LYS A 16 -19.05 3.16 -0.87
C LYS A 16 -18.72 2.57 -2.26
N GLY A 17 -17.53 1.99 -2.45
CA GLY A 17 -17.12 1.52 -3.78
C GLY A 17 -17.93 0.35 -4.34
N PHE A 18 -18.82 -0.25 -3.56
CA PHE A 18 -19.85 -1.16 -4.08
C PHE A 18 -20.87 -0.45 -4.99
N LEU A 19 -20.96 0.89 -4.94
CA LEU A 19 -21.77 1.70 -5.84
C LEU A 19 -21.03 2.11 -7.13
N GLN A 20 -19.71 1.88 -7.21
CA GLN A 20 -18.92 2.22 -8.40
C GLN A 20 -19.24 1.30 -9.56
N LYS A 21 -19.27 1.86 -10.77
CA LYS A 21 -19.49 1.16 -12.03
C LYS A 21 -18.20 1.12 -12.85
N GLU A 22 -17.84 -0.07 -13.31
CA GLU A 22 -16.72 -0.27 -14.22
C GLU A 22 -16.97 0.46 -15.55
N GLY A 23 -15.91 1.05 -16.12
CA GLY A 23 -15.96 1.89 -17.32
C GLY A 23 -16.55 3.28 -17.12
N ILE A 24 -16.96 3.63 -15.89
CA ILE A 24 -17.43 4.98 -15.51
C ILE A 24 -16.56 5.53 -14.38
N ASP A 25 -16.52 4.81 -13.25
CA ASP A 25 -15.83 5.26 -12.03
C ASP A 25 -14.42 4.65 -11.89
N TYR A 26 -14.14 3.58 -12.63
CA TYR A 26 -12.83 2.90 -12.70
C TYR A 26 -12.75 2.01 -13.95
N ASP A 27 -11.53 1.79 -14.44
CA ASP A 27 -11.27 0.90 -15.58
C ASP A 27 -10.52 -0.38 -15.18
N GLU A 28 -9.57 -0.29 -14.25
CA GLU A 28 -8.73 -1.42 -13.83
C GLU A 28 -8.54 -1.41 -12.31
N VAL A 29 -8.64 -2.58 -11.68
CA VAL A 29 -8.51 -2.75 -10.23
C VAL A 29 -7.35 -3.67 -9.83
N PHE A 30 -6.76 -4.37 -10.80
CA PHE A 30 -5.75 -5.36 -10.53
C PHE A 30 -4.49 -4.73 -9.95
N ALA A 31 -3.95 -5.36 -8.90
CA ALA A 31 -2.75 -4.92 -8.21
C ALA A 31 -1.92 -6.16 -7.84
N PRO A 32 -0.71 -6.32 -8.40
CA PRO A 32 0.12 -7.47 -8.10
C PRO A 32 0.60 -7.44 -6.64
N VAL A 33 0.47 -8.58 -5.97
CA VAL A 33 1.05 -8.83 -4.64
C VAL A 33 2.00 -10.02 -4.72
N THR A 34 2.89 -10.14 -3.76
CA THR A 34 3.81 -11.28 -3.68
C THR A 34 3.00 -12.53 -3.33
N ARG A 35 3.21 -13.60 -4.08
CA ARG A 35 2.57 -14.88 -3.80
C ARG A 35 3.05 -15.45 -2.47
N MET A 36 2.17 -16.18 -1.78
CA MET A 36 2.50 -16.75 -0.48
C MET A 36 3.63 -17.78 -0.59
N GLU A 37 3.70 -18.50 -1.70
CA GLU A 37 4.77 -19.43 -2.05
C GLU A 37 6.13 -18.71 -2.13
N THR A 38 6.16 -17.55 -2.77
CA THR A 38 7.36 -16.70 -2.89
C THR A 38 7.77 -16.15 -1.53
N ILE A 39 6.82 -15.68 -0.72
CA ILE A 39 7.10 -15.23 0.66
C ILE A 39 7.73 -16.35 1.48
N ARG A 40 7.18 -17.57 1.41
CA ARG A 40 7.72 -18.75 2.11
C ARG A 40 9.12 -19.12 1.62
N LEU A 41 9.37 -19.06 0.31
CA LEU A 41 10.67 -19.31 -0.27
C LEU A 41 11.71 -18.28 0.18
N VAL A 42 11.36 -16.99 0.15
CA VAL A 42 12.24 -15.92 0.62
C VAL A 42 12.55 -16.08 2.10
N ASN A 43 11.56 -16.42 2.92
CA ASN A 43 11.75 -16.71 4.34
C ASN A 43 12.69 -17.90 4.56
N TYR A 44 12.54 -18.99 3.80
CA TYR A 44 13.45 -20.14 3.85
C TYR A 44 14.90 -19.75 3.48
N ILE A 45 15.09 -19.00 2.39
CA ILE A 45 16.40 -18.51 1.97
C ILE A 45 17.02 -17.60 3.04
N ALA A 46 16.24 -16.68 3.61
CA ALA A 46 16.70 -15.79 4.66
C ALA A 46 17.20 -16.57 5.88
N ASN A 47 16.42 -17.56 6.34
CA ASN A 47 16.83 -18.41 7.47
C ASN A 47 18.09 -19.22 7.16
N LEU A 48 18.19 -19.84 5.98
CA LEU A 48 19.38 -20.61 5.59
C LEU A 48 20.66 -19.78 5.62
N ASN A 49 20.56 -18.48 5.28
CA ASN A 49 21.70 -17.58 5.21
C ASN A 49 21.85 -16.69 6.46
N ASN A 50 21.05 -16.92 7.52
CA ASN A 50 20.98 -16.08 8.71
C ASN A 50 20.76 -14.59 8.41
N TRP A 51 19.94 -14.28 7.39
CA TRP A 51 19.59 -12.90 7.05
C TRP A 51 18.55 -12.35 8.03
N PRO A 52 18.69 -11.08 8.48
CA PRO A 52 17.65 -10.45 9.26
C PRO A 52 16.37 -10.28 8.44
N MET A 53 15.23 -10.26 9.12
CA MET A 53 13.93 -10.13 8.51
C MET A 53 13.11 -9.10 9.26
N TYR A 54 12.56 -8.14 8.52
CA TYR A 54 11.77 -7.04 9.05
C TYR A 54 10.41 -7.01 8.36
N GLN A 55 9.37 -6.71 9.13
CA GLN A 55 8.05 -6.41 8.61
C GLN A 55 7.79 -4.91 8.77
N MET A 56 7.37 -4.27 7.69
CA MET A 56 6.93 -2.88 7.70
C MET A 56 5.47 -2.79 7.25
N ASP A 57 4.62 -2.25 8.12
CA ASP A 57 3.24 -1.91 7.83
C ASP A 57 3.16 -0.45 7.36
N VAL A 58 2.71 -0.21 6.12
CA VAL A 58 2.57 1.14 5.59
C VAL A 58 1.27 1.75 6.10
N LYS A 59 1.40 2.67 7.06
CA LYS A 59 0.26 3.44 7.56
C LYS A 59 -0.47 4.16 6.44
N SER A 60 -1.78 3.91 6.37
CA SER A 60 -2.67 4.58 5.42
C SER A 60 -2.22 4.43 3.96
N ALA A 61 -1.71 3.24 3.60
CA ALA A 61 -1.18 2.93 2.27
C ALA A 61 -2.07 3.45 1.12
N PHE A 62 -3.38 3.21 1.18
CA PHE A 62 -4.30 3.67 0.13
C PHE A 62 -4.39 5.20 0.04
N LEU A 63 -4.29 5.91 1.17
CA LEU A 63 -4.27 7.38 1.18
C LEU A 63 -2.96 7.97 0.61
N ASN A 64 -1.96 7.14 0.32
CA ASN A 64 -0.73 7.56 -0.35
C ASN A 64 -0.80 7.41 -1.88
N GLY A 65 -1.74 6.61 -2.40
CA GLY A 65 -1.93 6.41 -3.82
C GLY A 65 -2.73 7.54 -4.45
N PRO A 66 -2.18 8.33 -5.40
CA PRO A 66 -3.00 9.20 -6.23
C PRO A 66 -3.97 8.36 -7.05
N ILE A 67 -5.17 8.88 -7.30
CA ILE A 67 -6.12 8.27 -8.24
C ILE A 67 -6.02 9.00 -9.58
N ASP A 68 -6.00 8.22 -10.65
CA ASP A 68 -5.97 8.76 -12.02
C ASP A 68 -7.40 9.10 -12.48
N GLU A 69 -8.39 8.36 -11.97
CA GLU A 69 -9.79 8.49 -12.31
C GLU A 69 -10.47 9.66 -11.58
N GLU A 70 -11.47 10.25 -12.23
CA GLU A 70 -12.25 11.33 -11.65
C GLU A 70 -13.39 10.80 -10.77
N VAL A 71 -13.09 10.65 -9.48
CA VAL A 71 -14.05 10.14 -8.48
C VAL A 71 -14.57 11.24 -7.57
N TYR A 72 -15.89 11.25 -7.38
CA TYR A 72 -16.59 12.13 -6.45
C TYR A 72 -17.23 11.33 -5.31
N VAL A 73 -17.25 11.90 -4.11
CA VAL A 73 -17.95 11.35 -2.95
C VAL A 73 -18.89 12.40 -2.35
N ALA A 74 -20.04 11.94 -1.84
CA ALA A 74 -20.91 12.79 -1.06
C ALA A 74 -20.19 13.30 0.21
N GLN A 75 -20.64 14.43 0.72
CA GLN A 75 -20.15 14.95 2.00
C GLN A 75 -20.39 13.90 3.10
N PRO A 76 -19.39 13.64 3.97
CA PRO A 76 -19.56 12.70 5.07
C PRO A 76 -20.67 13.17 6.01
N PRO A 77 -21.50 12.26 6.54
CA PRO A 77 -22.52 12.60 7.52
C PRO A 77 -21.93 13.35 8.71
N GLY A 78 -22.50 14.51 9.05
CA GLY A 78 -22.03 15.39 10.13
C GLY A 78 -20.93 16.38 9.72
N TYR A 79 -20.51 16.37 8.45
CA TYR A 79 -19.51 17.28 7.89
C TYR A 79 -20.04 18.05 6.66
N GLU A 80 -21.37 18.08 6.49
CA GLU A 80 -22.02 18.84 5.43
C GLU A 80 -21.87 20.35 5.65
N VAL A 81 -21.51 21.08 4.59
CA VAL A 81 -21.41 22.53 4.63
C VAL A 81 -22.80 23.13 4.44
N LYS A 82 -23.27 23.90 5.45
CA LYS A 82 -24.58 24.55 5.43
C LYS A 82 -24.75 25.44 4.19
N GLY A 83 -25.86 25.27 3.48
CA GLY A 83 -26.17 25.95 2.22
C GLY A 83 -25.45 25.38 0.99
N GLN A 84 -24.68 24.31 1.15
CA GLN A 84 -23.96 23.62 0.07
C GLN A 84 -24.14 22.10 0.19
N GLU A 85 -25.23 21.64 0.76
CA GLU A 85 -25.50 20.22 1.08
C GLU A 85 -25.51 19.33 -0.17
N SER A 86 -25.84 19.90 -1.34
CA SER A 86 -25.84 19.20 -2.62
C SER A 86 -24.45 19.05 -3.26
N LYS A 87 -23.41 19.68 -2.71
CA LYS A 87 -22.05 19.57 -3.26
C LYS A 87 -21.42 18.23 -2.89
N VAL A 88 -20.43 17.85 -3.70
CA VAL A 88 -19.64 16.63 -3.57
C VAL A 88 -18.16 16.98 -3.46
N TYR A 89 -17.38 16.06 -2.89
CA TYR A 89 -15.92 16.17 -2.82
C TYR A 89 -15.27 15.39 -3.96
N LYS A 90 -14.40 16.05 -4.71
CA LYS A 90 -13.51 15.39 -5.67
C LYS A 90 -12.34 14.77 -4.93
N LEU A 91 -12.12 13.47 -5.11
CA LEU A 91 -10.99 12.79 -4.51
C LEU A 91 -9.71 13.09 -5.30
N LYS A 92 -8.61 13.36 -4.58
CA LYS A 92 -7.26 13.52 -5.17
C LYS A 92 -6.36 12.31 -4.93
N LYS A 93 -6.73 11.47 -3.97
CA LYS A 93 -6.03 10.25 -3.57
C LYS A 93 -7.05 9.17 -3.30
N ALA A 94 -6.63 7.91 -3.36
CA ALA A 94 -7.49 6.79 -3.10
C ALA A 94 -7.98 6.81 -1.65
N LEU A 95 -9.25 6.45 -1.47
CA LEU A 95 -9.86 6.19 -0.18
C LEU A 95 -10.08 4.69 -0.01
N TYR A 96 -10.11 4.24 1.24
CA TYR A 96 -10.58 2.90 1.56
C TYR A 96 -11.97 2.68 0.96
N GLY A 97 -12.22 1.47 0.46
CA GLY A 97 -13.50 1.09 -0.13
C GLY A 97 -13.64 1.41 -1.61
N LEU A 98 -12.77 2.24 -2.21
CA LEU A 98 -12.73 2.37 -3.67
C LEU A 98 -12.20 1.08 -4.31
N LYS A 99 -12.78 0.71 -5.46
CA LYS A 99 -12.41 -0.49 -6.22
C LYS A 99 -10.95 -0.46 -6.69
N GLN A 100 -10.46 0.70 -7.11
CA GLN A 100 -9.11 0.91 -7.63
C GLN A 100 -8.06 1.29 -6.55
N ALA A 101 -8.45 1.38 -5.27
CA ALA A 101 -7.55 1.88 -4.22
C ALA A 101 -6.25 1.08 -4.10
N LEU A 102 -6.35 -0.24 -4.19
CA LEU A 102 -5.19 -1.13 -4.09
C LEU A 102 -4.22 -0.93 -5.27
N ARG A 103 -4.75 -0.72 -6.47
CA ARG A 103 -3.96 -0.43 -7.67
C ARG A 103 -3.26 0.93 -7.58
N ALA A 104 -3.97 1.96 -7.13
CA ALA A 104 -3.40 3.29 -6.90
C ALA A 104 -2.22 3.22 -5.92
N TRP A 105 -2.37 2.45 -4.83
CA TRP A 105 -1.28 2.19 -3.90
C TRP A 105 -0.13 1.41 -4.55
N ASN A 106 -0.42 0.32 -5.26
CA ASN A 106 0.60 -0.50 -5.92
C ASN A 106 1.46 0.31 -6.91
N LYS A 107 0.83 1.13 -7.76
CA LYS A 107 1.54 2.05 -8.67
C LYS A 107 2.46 3.00 -7.92
N ARG A 108 1.99 3.55 -6.79
CA ARG A 108 2.76 4.49 -5.97
C ARG A 108 4.01 3.84 -5.39
N ILE A 109 3.88 2.67 -4.79
CA ILE A 109 5.02 1.98 -4.18
C ILE A 109 5.98 1.40 -5.21
N ASP A 110 5.47 0.88 -6.33
CA ASP A 110 6.28 0.41 -7.46
C ASP A 110 7.19 1.55 -7.97
N LYS A 111 6.60 2.72 -8.26
CA LYS A 111 7.35 3.90 -8.68
C LYS A 111 8.42 4.29 -7.64
N PHE A 112 8.05 4.35 -6.37
CA PHE A 112 8.98 4.72 -5.30
C PHE A 112 10.16 3.74 -5.16
N LEU A 113 9.88 2.43 -5.19
CA LEU A 113 10.91 1.39 -5.08
C LEU A 113 11.87 1.43 -6.28
N ASN A 114 11.34 1.64 -7.48
CA ASN A 114 12.16 1.83 -8.68
C ASN A 114 13.05 3.09 -8.58
N GLU A 115 12.51 4.22 -8.09
CA GLU A 115 13.24 5.48 -7.91
C GLU A 115 14.42 5.35 -6.94
N ILE A 116 14.29 4.54 -5.88
CA ILE A 116 15.39 4.29 -4.92
C ILE A 116 16.29 3.12 -5.34
N GLY A 117 16.13 2.60 -6.57
CA GLY A 117 17.04 1.65 -7.21
C GLY A 117 16.76 0.18 -6.93
N PHE A 118 15.55 -0.19 -6.49
CA PHE A 118 15.13 -1.58 -6.54
C PHE A 118 14.70 -1.96 -7.96
N VAL A 119 14.90 -3.22 -8.30
CA VAL A 119 14.43 -3.81 -9.55
C VAL A 119 13.30 -4.79 -9.24
N LYS A 120 12.15 -4.60 -9.89
CA LYS A 120 11.01 -5.50 -9.78
C LYS A 120 11.32 -6.86 -10.42
N CYS A 121 10.95 -7.95 -9.74
CA CYS A 121 11.07 -9.28 -10.30
C CYS A 121 10.08 -9.49 -11.45
N ILE A 122 10.58 -10.04 -12.57
CA ILE A 122 9.80 -10.26 -13.79
C ILE A 122 8.79 -11.40 -13.60
N THR A 123 9.15 -12.43 -12.83
CA THR A 123 8.31 -13.62 -12.60
C THR A 123 7.38 -13.47 -11.40
N GLU A 124 7.74 -12.59 -10.45
CA GLU A 124 6.99 -12.37 -9.20
C GLU A 124 6.77 -10.87 -8.99
N HIS A 125 5.69 -10.34 -9.58
CA HIS A 125 5.42 -8.91 -9.66
C HIS A 125 5.16 -8.17 -8.33
N GLY A 126 5.17 -8.86 -7.19
CA GLY A 126 5.17 -8.25 -5.86
C GLY A 126 6.56 -8.17 -5.20
N MET A 127 7.57 -8.80 -5.80
CA MET A 127 8.91 -8.89 -5.25
C MET A 127 9.85 -7.90 -5.91
N TYR A 128 10.69 -7.25 -5.10
CA TYR A 128 11.68 -6.28 -5.52
C TYR A 128 13.05 -6.64 -4.94
N VAL A 129 14.10 -6.44 -5.72
CA VAL A 129 15.47 -6.78 -5.33
C VAL A 129 16.39 -5.63 -5.63
N LYS A 130 17.25 -5.28 -4.67
CA LYS A 130 18.37 -4.37 -4.87
C LYS A 130 19.65 -5.12 -4.58
N LYS A 131 20.61 -5.05 -5.51
CA LYS A 131 21.92 -5.69 -5.40
C LYS A 131 22.99 -4.62 -5.49
N ASP A 132 23.98 -4.71 -4.62
CA ASP A 132 25.16 -3.86 -4.62
C ASP A 132 26.38 -4.75 -4.33
N ALA A 133 27.43 -4.62 -5.13
CA ALA A 133 28.60 -5.49 -5.02
C ALA A 133 29.32 -5.36 -3.67
N ALA A 134 29.24 -4.18 -3.03
CA ALA A 134 29.85 -3.91 -1.74
C ALA A 134 28.86 -4.05 -0.57
N LYS A 135 27.56 -3.78 -0.80
CA LYS A 135 26.53 -3.75 0.25
C LYS A 135 25.60 -4.97 0.26
N GLY A 136 25.81 -5.94 -0.63
CA GLY A 136 25.03 -7.18 -0.66
C GLY A 136 23.66 -7.06 -1.35
N ILE A 137 22.72 -7.91 -0.93
CA ILE A 137 21.37 -8.00 -1.51
C ILE A 137 20.30 -7.60 -0.49
N ILE A 138 19.29 -6.86 -0.95
CA ILE A 138 18.05 -6.60 -0.23
C ILE A 138 16.88 -7.09 -1.08
N VAL A 139 15.99 -7.85 -0.45
CA VAL A 139 14.76 -8.40 -1.04
C VAL A 139 13.57 -7.84 -0.30
N ILE A 140 12.59 -7.35 -1.05
CA ILE A 140 11.31 -6.85 -0.54
C ILE A 140 10.20 -7.69 -1.16
N CYS A 141 9.32 -8.24 -0.33
CA CYS A 141 8.06 -8.83 -0.75
C CYS A 141 6.91 -7.90 -0.33
N LEU A 142 6.22 -7.31 -1.29
CA LEU A 142 5.02 -6.50 -1.05
C LEU A 142 3.79 -7.41 -0.99
N TYR A 143 3.05 -7.36 0.11
CA TYR A 143 1.76 -8.03 0.28
C TYR A 143 0.70 -7.02 0.75
N VAL A 144 -0.04 -6.47 -0.21
CA VAL A 144 -1.05 -5.42 0.05
C VAL A 144 -0.43 -4.17 0.71
N GLU A 145 -0.60 -3.96 2.01
CA GLU A 145 -0.04 -2.83 2.78
C GLU A 145 1.25 -3.22 3.54
N ASP A 146 1.56 -4.51 3.63
CA ASP A 146 2.72 -5.06 4.34
C ASP A 146 3.92 -5.25 3.40
N LEU A 147 5.11 -4.98 3.93
CA LEU A 147 6.39 -5.22 3.27
C LEU A 147 7.23 -6.14 4.15
N LEU A 148 7.54 -7.32 3.64
CA LEU A 148 8.58 -8.18 4.20
C LEU A 148 9.92 -7.79 3.58
N ILE A 149 10.90 -7.44 4.41
CA ILE A 149 12.21 -6.97 3.99
C ILE A 149 13.27 -7.88 4.59
N THR A 150 14.17 -8.39 3.76
CA THR A 150 15.30 -9.23 4.20
C THR A 150 16.49 -9.02 3.27
N GLY A 151 17.68 -9.48 3.65
CA GLY A 151 18.87 -9.29 2.83
C GLY A 151 20.15 -9.73 3.52
N SER A 152 21.22 -9.84 2.73
CA SER A 152 22.55 -10.22 3.24
C SER A 152 23.28 -9.09 3.97
N ASN A 153 22.67 -7.90 4.03
CA ASN A 153 23.24 -6.77 4.73
C ASN A 153 22.61 -6.66 6.12
N GLU A 154 23.44 -6.64 7.16
CA GLU A 154 22.99 -6.41 8.54
C GLU A 154 22.43 -4.98 8.73
N ILE A 155 22.77 -4.07 7.83
CA ILE A 155 22.34 -2.66 7.86
C ILE A 155 21.20 -2.47 6.87
N ILE A 156 20.01 -2.97 7.23
CA ILE A 156 18.76 -2.53 6.61
C ILE A 156 18.32 -1.27 7.39
N HIS A 157 18.87 -0.11 7.01
CA HIS A 157 18.46 1.22 7.50
C HIS A 157 17.91 2.06 6.36
#